data_AF-A0AAD4MYZ8-F1
#
_entry.id   AF-A0AAD4MYZ8-F1
#
_cell.length_a   1.000
_cell.length_b   1.000
_cell.length_c   1.000
_cell.angle_alpha   90.00
_cell.angle_beta   90.00
_cell.angle_gamma   90.00
#
_symmetry.space_group_name_H-M   'P 1'
#
loop_
_entity.id
_entity.type
_entity.pdbx_description
1 polymer ?
#
loop_
_entity_poly.entity_id
_entity_poly.type
_entity_poly.pdbx_seq_one_letter_code
_entity_poly.pdbx_strand_id
1 'polypeptide(L)'
;MHLLLRLCAKHAVPATIFAPLCNLAGFALGAGTALLGEKSAMACTIAVEELIGQHYNDQIKDLVEDSPEEHKELLEILTRLRDEELEHHDHGVEHKGLEAPMYSALKNVIQTGCRAAIWVAKRV
;
A
#
# COMPACT_ATOMS: atom_id res chain seq x y z
N MET A 1 10.09 -5.91 4.29
CA MET A 1 10.91 -5.68 3.06
C MET A 1 11.77 -6.88 2.63
N HIS A 2 12.66 -7.44 3.47
CA HIS A 2 13.62 -8.48 3.06
C HIS A 2 13.00 -9.83 2.61
N LEU A 3 11.81 -10.16 3.11
CA LEU A 3 11.10 -11.42 2.82
C LEU A 3 10.49 -11.43 1.41
N LEU A 4 9.83 -10.34 1.02
CA LEU A 4 9.22 -10.17 -0.31
C LEU A 4 10.26 -10.23 -1.43
N LEU A 5 11.42 -9.60 -1.25
CA LEU A 5 12.52 -9.67 -2.23
C LEU A 5 13.02 -11.10 -2.43
N ARG A 6 13.08 -11.90 -1.36
CA ARG A 6 13.47 -13.32 -1.45
C ARG A 6 12.43 -14.14 -2.19
N LEU A 7 11.14 -13.87 -2.00
CA LEU A 7 10.05 -14.51 -2.74
C LEU A 7 10.06 -14.14 -4.22
N CYS A 8 10.19 -12.86 -4.54
CA CYS A 8 10.35 -12.42 -5.92
C CYS A 8 11.54 -13.11 -6.58
N ALA A 9 12.69 -13.21 -5.89
CA ALA A 9 13.85 -13.94 -6.40
C ALA A 9 13.59 -15.45 -6.58
N LYS A 10 12.93 -16.11 -5.61
CA LYS A 10 12.54 -17.54 -5.66
C LYS A 10 11.65 -17.84 -6.86
N HIS A 11 10.73 -16.93 -7.18
CA HIS A 11 9.79 -17.06 -8.30
C HIS A 11 10.28 -16.37 -9.59
N ALA A 12 11.53 -15.91 -9.64
CA ALA A 12 12.13 -15.18 -10.77
C ALA A 12 11.29 -13.98 -11.25
N VAL A 13 10.60 -13.30 -10.32
CA VAL A 13 9.82 -12.10 -10.58
C VAL A 13 10.75 -10.89 -10.55
N PRO A 14 10.98 -10.21 -11.70
CA PRO A 14 11.83 -9.03 -11.74
C PRO A 14 11.14 -7.84 -11.03
N ALA A 15 11.94 -6.94 -10.46
CA ALA A 15 11.41 -5.67 -9.98
C ALA A 15 10.86 -4.84 -11.15
N THR A 16 9.76 -4.12 -10.92
CA THR A 16 9.20 -3.23 -11.94
C THR A 16 10.20 -2.13 -12.32
N ILE A 17 10.33 -1.84 -13.61
CA ILE A 17 11.18 -0.76 -14.14
C ILE A 17 10.80 0.62 -13.56
N PHE A 18 9.56 0.76 -13.07
CA PHE A 18 9.06 1.98 -12.46
C PHE A 18 9.45 2.14 -10.99
N ALA A 19 10.12 1.17 -10.37
CA ALA A 19 10.48 1.23 -8.95
C ALA A 19 11.21 2.53 -8.54
N PRO A 20 12.18 3.07 -9.31
CA PRO A 20 12.83 4.34 -8.97
C PRO A 20 11.85 5.52 -8.95
N LEU A 21 10.92 5.55 -9.90
CA LEU A 21 9.92 6.61 -10.01
C LEU A 21 8.90 6.52 -8.87
N CYS A 22 8.41 5.32 -8.58
CA CYS A 22 7.48 5.07 -7.48
C CYS A 22 8.10 5.44 -6.13
N ASN A 23 9.37 5.10 -5.91
CA ASN A 23 10.08 5.47 -4.68
C ASN A 23 10.18 6.98 -4.50
N LEU A 24 10.52 7.71 -5.58
CA LEU A 24 10.56 9.17 -5.55
C LEU A 24 9.18 9.77 -5.30
N ALA A 25 8.15 9.24 -5.94
CA ALA A 25 6.77 9.71 -5.75
C ALA A 25 6.27 9.48 -4.32
N GLY A 26 6.51 8.30 -3.75
CA GLY A 26 6.17 7.98 -2.36
C GLY A 26 6.88 8.90 -1.37
N PHE A 27 8.18 9.14 -1.56
CA PHE A 27 8.93 10.07 -0.72
C PHE A 27 8.39 11.51 -0.83
N ALA A 28 8.14 12.00 -2.05
CA ALA A 28 7.61 13.33 -2.28
C ALA A 28 6.22 13.52 -1.66
N LEU A 29 5.36 12.50 -1.75
CA LEU A 29 4.04 12.50 -1.14
C LEU A 29 4.12 12.55 0.40
N GLY A 30 4.96 11.71 1.01
CA GLY A 30 5.16 11.71 2.46
C GLY A 30 5.76 13.02 2.97
N ALA A 31 6.82 13.52 2.32
CA ALA A 31 7.44 14.78 2.68
C ALA A 31 6.49 15.97 2.47
N GLY A 32 5.77 16.01 1.35
CA GLY A 32 4.82 17.08 1.03
C GLY A 32 3.68 17.15 2.03
N THR A 33 3.11 16.00 2.42
CA THR A 33 2.01 15.94 3.39
C THR A 33 2.49 16.27 4.81
N ALA A 34 3.71 15.87 5.19
CA ALA A 34 4.34 16.28 6.45
C ALA A 34 4.57 17.79 6.55
N LEU A 35 4.97 18.45 5.45
CA LEU A 35 5.10 19.92 5.41
C LEU A 35 3.74 20.64 5.58
N LEU A 36 2.63 20.00 5.22
CA LEU A 36 1.27 20.49 5.45
C LEU A 36 0.75 20.23 6.88
N GLY A 37 1.57 19.60 7.72
CA GLY A 37 1.29 19.33 9.12
C GLY A 37 0.97 17.86 9.42
N GLU A 38 1.02 17.52 10.71
CA GLU A 38 0.88 16.15 11.22
C GLU A 38 -0.42 15.48 10.77
N LYS A 39 -1.57 16.17 10.89
CA LYS A 39 -2.86 15.62 10.44
C LYS A 39 -2.87 15.29 8.95
N SER A 40 -2.22 16.10 8.12
CA SER A 40 -2.14 15.88 6.68
C SER A 40 -1.25 14.68 6.34
N ALA A 41 -0.15 14.48 7.08
CA ALA A 41 0.67 13.27 6.98
C ALA A 41 -0.13 12.02 7.40
N MET A 42 -0.86 12.09 8.52
CA MET A 42 -1.69 10.97 8.97
C MET A 42 -2.84 10.69 8.00
N ALA A 43 -3.45 11.71 7.39
CA ALA A 43 -4.43 11.55 6.32
C ALA A 43 -3.84 10.83 5.10
N CYS A 44 -2.58 11.12 4.77
CA CYS A 44 -1.87 10.41 3.72
C CYS A 44 -1.70 8.93 4.06
N THR A 45 -1.25 8.62 5.28
CA THR A 45 -1.14 7.24 5.78
C THR A 45 -2.48 6.53 5.68
N ILE A 46 -3.55 7.06 6.28
CA ILE A 46 -4.90 6.46 6.22
C ILE A 46 -5.30 6.17 4.76
N ALA A 47 -5.13 7.14 3.86
CA ALA A 47 -5.54 7.00 2.46
C ALA A 47 -4.75 5.92 1.71
N VAL A 48 -3.44 5.82 1.94
CA VAL A 48 -2.55 4.82 1.33
C VAL A 48 -2.86 3.44 1.92
N GLU A 49 -2.85 3.30 3.24
CA GLU A 49 -2.98 1.99 3.90
C GLU A 49 -4.35 1.36 3.71
N GLU A 50 -5.43 2.15 3.67
CA GLU A 50 -6.75 1.64 3.30
C GLU A 50 -6.73 1.00 1.91
N LEU A 51 -6.01 1.61 0.96
CA LEU A 51 -5.94 1.11 -0.41
C LEU A 51 -5.02 -0.10 -0.55
N ILE A 52 -3.87 -0.09 0.12
CA ILE A 52 -2.92 -1.21 0.10
C ILE A 52 -3.50 -2.41 0.85
N GLY A 53 -4.16 -2.20 1.98
CA GLY A 53 -4.89 -3.24 2.70
C GLY A 53 -6.00 -3.88 1.86
N GLN A 54 -6.78 -3.06 1.13
CA GLN A 54 -7.74 -3.58 0.14
C GLN A 54 -7.05 -4.40 -0.94
N HIS A 55 -5.91 -3.93 -1.45
CA HIS A 55 -5.15 -4.63 -2.49
C HIS A 55 -4.65 -6.01 -2.03
N TYR A 56 -4.10 -6.10 -0.82
CA TYR A 56 -3.70 -7.39 -0.25
C TYR A 56 -4.90 -8.31 0.00
N ASN A 57 -6.02 -7.76 0.46
CA ASN A 57 -7.23 -8.55 0.66
C ASN A 57 -7.76 -9.15 -0.65
N ASP A 58 -7.69 -8.41 -1.76
CA ASP A 58 -8.06 -8.92 -3.08
C ASP A 58 -7.08 -10.01 -3.56
N GLN A 59 -5.77 -9.81 -3.37
CA GLN A 59 -4.77 -10.85 -3.69
C GLN A 59 -4.97 -12.12 -2.87
N ILE A 60 -5.32 -12.01 -1.58
CA ILE A 60 -5.61 -13.16 -0.72
C ILE A 60 -6.81 -13.92 -1.26
N LYS A 61 -7.89 -13.23 -1.66
CA LYS A 61 -9.07 -13.88 -2.25
C LYS A 61 -8.71 -14.63 -3.53
N ASP A 62 -8.00 -13.99 -4.44
CA ASP A 62 -7.58 -14.59 -5.72
C ASP A 62 -6.77 -15.88 -5.47
N LEU A 63 -5.83 -15.86 -4.53
CA LEU A 63 -4.98 -17.01 -4.21
C LEU A 63 -5.73 -18.15 -3.49
N VAL A 64 -6.71 -17.81 -2.65
CA VAL A 64 -7.57 -18.81 -1.99
C VAL A 64 -8.51 -19.48 -3.00
N GLU A 65 -9.02 -18.73 -3.98
CA GLU A 65 -9.88 -19.28 -5.05
C GLU A 65 -9.08 -20.15 -6.04
N ASP A 66 -7.82 -19.82 -6.30
CA ASP A 66 -6.95 -20.59 -7.19
C ASP A 66 -6.49 -21.91 -6.56
N SER A 67 -5.71 -21.88 -5.47
CA SER A 67 -5.20 -23.08 -4.78
C SER A 67 -4.56 -22.73 -3.42
N PRO A 68 -5.30 -22.84 -2.30
CA PRO A 68 -4.83 -22.37 -1.00
C PRO A 68 -3.64 -23.16 -0.44
N GLU A 69 -3.56 -24.47 -0.74
CA GLU A 69 -2.44 -25.31 -0.28
C GLU A 69 -1.13 -25.02 -1.03
N GLU A 70 -1.21 -24.69 -2.33
CA GLU A 70 -0.04 -24.33 -3.14
C GLU A 70 0.50 -22.95 -2.76
N HIS A 71 -0.39 -22.01 -2.41
CA HIS A 71 -0.04 -20.62 -2.11
C HIS A 71 0.10 -20.32 -0.61
N LYS A 72 0.14 -21.33 0.25
CA LYS A 72 0.12 -21.18 1.71
C LYS A 72 1.15 -20.18 2.25
N GLU A 73 2.40 -20.27 1.80
CA GLU A 73 3.48 -19.35 2.22
C GLU A 73 3.16 -17.89 1.85
N LEU A 74 2.62 -17.66 0.65
CA LEU A 74 2.27 -16.33 0.18
C LEU A 74 1.03 -15.78 0.90
N LEU A 75 0.02 -16.63 1.15
CA LEU A 75 -1.18 -16.29 1.90
C LEU A 75 -0.86 -15.84 3.33
N GLU A 76 0.01 -16.56 4.04
CA GLU A 76 0.45 -16.18 5.39
C GLU A 76 1.13 -14.81 5.39
N ILE A 77 1.98 -14.54 4.39
CA ILE A 77 2.70 -13.28 4.26
C ILE A 77 1.77 -12.12 3.93
N LEU A 78 0.89 -12.29 2.95
CA LEU A 78 -0.07 -11.25 2.55
C LEU A 78 -1.06 -10.95 3.67
N THR A 79 -1.49 -11.97 4.43
CA THR A 79 -2.36 -11.79 5.60
C THR A 79 -1.66 -10.94 6.65
N ARG A 80 -0.40 -11.28 6.98
CA ARG A 80 0.39 -10.49 7.93
C ARG A 80 0.60 -9.05 7.47
N LEU A 81 0.92 -8.83 6.19
CA LEU A 81 1.09 -7.49 5.64
C LEU A 81 -0.22 -6.69 5.66
N ARG A 82 -1.35 -7.31 5.31
CA ARG A 82 -2.68 -6.67 5.41
C ARG A 82 -2.99 -6.23 6.83
N ASP A 83 -2.68 -7.07 7.82
CA ASP A 83 -2.94 -6.77 9.22
C ASP A 83 -2.01 -5.65 9.73
N GLU A 84 -0.73 -5.63 9.30
CA GLU A 84 0.20 -4.52 9.55
C GLU A 84 -0.33 -3.19 8.96
N GLU A 85 -0.89 -3.19 7.74
CA GLU A 85 -1.48 -1.95 7.18
C GLU A 85 -2.74 -1.49 7.91
N LEU A 86 -3.53 -2.43 8.47
CA LEU A 86 -4.69 -2.07 9.28
C LEU A 86 -4.25 -1.37 10.58
N GLU A 87 -3.18 -1.86 11.22
CA GLU A 87 -2.59 -1.21 12.40
C GLU A 87 -2.08 0.20 12.06
N HIS A 88 -1.41 0.38 10.92
CA HIS A 88 -0.95 1.70 10.45
C HIS A 88 -2.12 2.64 10.16
N HIS A 89 -3.19 2.14 9.53
CA HIS A 89 -4.41 2.89 9.28
C HIS A 89 -5.02 3.39 10.59
N ASP A 90 -5.21 2.49 11.56
CA ASP A 90 -5.83 2.81 12.85
C ASP A 90 -4.97 3.81 13.63
N HIS A 91 -3.65 3.66 13.61
CA HIS A 91 -2.73 4.65 14.17
C HIS A 91 -2.91 6.04 13.54
N GLY A 92 -3.10 6.11 12.21
CA GLY A 92 -3.40 7.37 11.52
C GLY A 92 -4.72 7.99 11.96
N VAL A 93 -5.75 7.17 12.19
CA VAL A 93 -7.06 7.61 12.70
C VAL A 93 -6.94 8.15 14.13
N GLU A 94 -6.23 7.45 15.00
CA GLU A 94 -5.97 7.87 16.39
C GLU A 94 -5.23 9.22 16.45
N HIS A 95 -4.31 9.46 15.52
CA HIS A 95 -3.58 10.72 15.39
C HIS A 95 -4.34 11.80 14.60
N LYS A 96 -5.67 11.71 14.56
CA LYS A 96 -6.58 12.71 13.98
C LYS A 96 -6.34 12.97 12.49
N GLY A 97 -5.86 11.98 11.74
CA GLY A 97 -5.70 12.10 10.28
C GLY A 97 -7.02 12.41 9.55
N LEU A 98 -8.14 11.91 10.06
CA LEU A 98 -9.48 12.21 9.52
C LEU A 98 -9.89 13.68 9.66
N GLU A 99 -9.26 14.42 10.57
CA GLU A 99 -9.50 15.86 10.79
C GLU A 99 -8.60 16.75 9.91
N ALA A 100 -7.82 16.17 8.99
CA ALA A 100 -6.99 16.96 8.09
C ALA A 100 -7.83 17.92 7.23
N PRO A 101 -7.33 19.14 6.95
CA PRO A 101 -8.00 20.05 6.03
C PRO A 101 -8.22 19.38 4.67
N MET A 102 -9.44 19.46 4.16
CA MET A 102 -9.81 18.87 2.87
C MET A 102 -9.53 17.35 2.77
N TYR A 103 -9.61 16.62 3.89
CA TYR A 103 -9.33 15.18 3.98
C TYR A 103 -9.90 14.36 2.81
N SER A 104 -11.19 14.52 2.48
CA SER A 104 -11.82 13.76 1.40
C SER A 104 -11.17 14.02 0.03
N ALA A 105 -10.81 15.26 -0.27
CA ALA A 105 -10.12 15.60 -1.51
C ALA A 105 -8.70 15.01 -1.54
N LEU A 106 -7.95 15.14 -0.43
CA LEU A 106 -6.61 14.58 -0.29
C LEU A 106 -6.62 13.06 -0.45
N LYS A 107 -7.53 12.38 0.25
CA LYS A 107 -7.75 10.93 0.15
C LYS A 107 -8.03 10.51 -1.28
N ASN A 108 -8.97 11.17 -1.96
CA ASN A 108 -9.33 10.81 -3.33
C ASN A 108 -8.15 10.97 -4.30
N VAL A 109 -7.36 12.04 -4.18
CA VAL A 109 -6.18 12.26 -5.01
C VAL A 109 -5.14 11.17 -4.78
N ILE A 110 -4.83 10.89 -3.52
CA ILE A 110 -3.86 9.86 -3.13
C ILE A 110 -4.31 8.48 -3.62
N GLN A 111 -5.54 8.08 -3.32
CA GLN A 111 -6.06 6.78 -3.73
C GLN A 111 -6.11 6.64 -5.25
N THR A 112 -6.48 7.69 -5.98
CA THR A 112 -6.46 7.67 -7.45
C THR A 112 -5.04 7.50 -7.99
N GLY A 113 -4.06 8.21 -7.41
CA GLY A 113 -2.65 8.08 -7.76
C GLY A 113 -2.11 6.67 -7.49
N CYS A 114 -2.39 6.10 -6.32
CA CYS A 114 -1.97 4.75 -5.96
C CYS A 114 -2.60 3.69 -6.89
N ARG A 115 -3.91 3.80 -7.20
CA ARG A 115 -4.56 2.89 -8.16
C ARG A 115 -3.92 2.97 -9.53
N ALA A 116 -3.65 4.18 -10.01
CA ALA A 116 -2.98 4.39 -11.30
C ALA A 116 -1.58 3.76 -11.30
N ALA A 117 -0.79 3.96 -10.23
CA ALA A 117 0.53 3.37 -10.10
C ALA A 117 0.50 1.84 -10.12
N ILE A 118 -0.41 1.22 -9.36
CA ILE A 118 -0.60 -0.25 -9.34
C ILE A 118 -1.02 -0.75 -10.73
N TRP A 119 -1.96 -0.07 -11.39
CA TRP A 119 -2.45 -0.44 -12.71
C TRP A 119 -1.36 -0.36 -13.79
N VAL A 120 -0.48 0.63 -13.72
CA VAL A 120 0.67 0.76 -14.62
C VAL A 120 1.69 -0.34 -14.32
N ALA A 121 2.04 -0.56 -13.06
CA ALA A 121 3.03 -1.55 -12.65
C ALA A 121 2.60 -2.98 -13.00
N LYS A 122 1.30 -3.30 -13.02
CA LYS A 122 0.79 -4.61 -13.45
C LYS A 122 0.94 -4.90 -14.95
N ARG A 123 1.26 -3.89 -15.79
CA ARG A 123 1.33 -4.03 -17.26
C ARG A 123 2.73 -4.17 -17.84
N VAL A 124 3.76 -3.96 -17.04
CA VAL A 124 5.17 -3.90 -17.48
C VAL A 124 6.07 -4.74 -16.61
#